data_AF-A0A8T4CBF0-F1
#
_entry.id   AF-A0A8T4CBF0-F1
#
_cell.length_a   1.000
_cell.length_b   1.000
_cell.length_c   1.000
_cell.angle_alpha   90.00
_cell.angle_beta   90.00
_cell.angle_gamma   90.00
#
_symmetry.space_group_name_H-M   'P 1'
#
loop_
_entity.id
_entity.type
_entity.pdbx_description
1 polymer ?
#
loop_
_entity_poly.entity_id
_entity_poly.type
_entity_poly.pdbx_seq_one_letter_code
_entity_poly.pdbx_strand_id
1 'polypeptide(L)'
;MREIIGLFILFLILSSGCLDALFVDPNAKNPNAVACAALTDSASKDNCYRDAAIQGKDEQTCLNVSNASTRDDCLKNVALAESNGKICLMIADNTKQHVCADALPDAFNQKESCTSVAEGKSREDCYRNAARITKNDAYCYLTGESKNTCLLELAIAAANPDICESISSSDIQQTCFESTAVLAKNSAACIKISNSETREDCTLKVAVAQVNSSLCNTISTPAINASCLVQVQKAASASNSCSSLNDLAKRDDCLKSLAASSKQVDVCEGIVNAAKKQECFAEVAKKIGDDTICHKIMDITLQTTCLISVSSSKGTTESCAVLSGADKEECLTSVAVKTKNATICGSLIVVTDAFTYADTCYSTIAKDTNQTPLCGNVTRTDAKDACYFSLGNVLFDASACSNISDLNKSETCYMTAAAGKKDDSICENITTKTNHDACVSKVAGLSGNTSACESVVNVVSRDQCYSDLAISLKQKVLCDKVINKDIKEPCIVFLAKELADWQYCTKIITNLVNQYDCITDVAEVTLQIAACQYIPAQEEKGLCYARVGFKIPNLTICNTVPLKAIDDANSAHFARDTCWNYLADKSNGPELCDNIYNTDIREDCS
;
A
#
# COMPACT_ATOMS: atom_id res chain seq x y z
N MET A 1 -33.72 -38.80 -46.72
CA MET A 1 -32.47 -38.73 -45.92
C MET A 1 -31.27 -38.13 -46.68
N ARG A 2 -31.46 -37.47 -47.84
CA ARG A 2 -30.42 -36.71 -48.56
C ARG A 2 -30.70 -35.20 -48.69
N GLU A 3 -31.85 -34.71 -48.22
CA GLU A 3 -32.21 -33.29 -48.28
C GLU A 3 -32.13 -32.54 -46.94
N ILE A 4 -31.82 -33.23 -45.83
CA ILE A 4 -31.73 -32.60 -44.49
C ILE A 4 -30.28 -32.13 -44.16
N ILE A 5 -29.28 -32.60 -44.92
CA ILE A 5 -27.86 -32.26 -44.67
C ILE A 5 -27.48 -30.91 -45.30
N GLY A 6 -28.24 -30.44 -46.30
CA GLY A 6 -27.98 -29.15 -46.97
C GLY A 6 -28.36 -27.91 -46.15
N LEU A 7 -29.31 -28.03 -45.22
CA LEU A 7 -29.76 -26.89 -44.41
C LEU A 7 -28.92 -26.65 -43.15
N PHE A 8 -28.16 -27.64 -42.69
CA PHE A 8 -27.30 -27.51 -41.51
C PHE A 8 -25.94 -26.86 -41.82
N ILE A 9 -25.50 -26.88 -43.08
CA ILE A 9 -24.22 -26.26 -43.50
C ILE A 9 -24.39 -24.78 -43.83
N LEU A 10 -25.60 -24.33 -44.20
CA LEU A 10 -25.86 -22.91 -44.49
C LEU A 10 -26.08 -22.06 -43.22
N PHE A 11 -26.43 -22.67 -42.08
CA PHE A 11 -26.60 -21.97 -40.81
C PHE A 11 -25.27 -21.77 -40.04
N LEU A 12 -24.22 -22.51 -40.40
CA LEU A 12 -22.88 -22.39 -39.81
C LEU A 12 -21.99 -21.32 -40.45
N ILE A 13 -22.42 -20.71 -41.57
CA ILE A 13 -21.62 -19.69 -42.29
C ILE A 13 -22.08 -18.25 -41.98
N LEU A 14 -23.18 -18.06 -41.25
CA LEU A 14 -23.71 -16.73 -40.89
C LEU A 14 -23.45 -16.27 -39.45
N SER A 15 -22.67 -17.01 -38.65
CA SER A 15 -22.29 -16.63 -37.27
C SER A 15 -20.81 -16.28 -37.07
N SER A 16 -20.01 -16.17 -38.15
CA SER A 16 -18.57 -15.88 -38.07
C SER A 16 -18.19 -14.39 -38.17
N GLY A 17 -19.14 -13.48 -37.95
CA GLY A 17 -18.87 -12.04 -37.89
C GLY A 17 -18.51 -11.58 -36.46
N CYS A 18 -17.34 -11.99 -35.94
CA CYS A 18 -16.58 -11.36 -34.84
C CYS A 18 -15.47 -12.32 -34.37
N LEU A 19 -14.37 -12.45 -35.12
CA LEU A 19 -13.22 -13.24 -34.68
C LEU A 19 -11.87 -12.69 -35.19
N ASP A 20 -11.78 -11.36 -35.35
CA ASP A 20 -10.52 -10.67 -35.72
C ASP A 20 -9.81 -9.98 -34.54
N ALA A 21 -10.25 -10.21 -33.30
CA ALA A 21 -9.54 -9.74 -32.12
C ALA A 21 -9.23 -10.95 -31.24
N LEU A 22 -8.02 -11.53 -31.38
CA LEU A 22 -7.25 -12.26 -30.36
C LEU A 22 -6.05 -12.99 -31.03
N PHE A 23 -5.21 -12.23 -31.75
CA PHE A 23 -3.81 -12.62 -31.94
C PHE A 23 -2.98 -11.64 -31.13
N VAL A 24 -2.80 -11.95 -29.84
CA VAL A 24 -1.81 -11.26 -29.00
C VAL A 24 -0.45 -11.68 -29.54
N ASP A 25 0.32 -10.74 -30.08
CA ASP A 25 1.70 -10.98 -30.50
C ASP A 25 2.49 -11.53 -29.30
N PRO A 26 2.98 -12.78 -29.34
CA PRO A 26 3.74 -13.37 -28.23
C PRO A 26 5.05 -12.63 -27.93
N ASN A 27 5.48 -11.70 -28.79
CA ASN A 27 6.64 -10.84 -28.57
C ASN A 27 6.27 -9.44 -28.04
N ALA A 28 4.99 -9.13 -27.82
CA ALA A 28 4.61 -7.88 -27.19
C ALA A 28 5.16 -7.85 -25.76
N LYS A 29 6.05 -6.89 -25.47
CA LYS A 29 6.65 -6.70 -24.13
C LYS A 29 5.60 -6.54 -23.01
N ASN A 30 4.35 -6.24 -23.35
CA ASN A 30 3.28 -6.05 -22.37
C ASN A 30 1.88 -6.45 -22.89
N PRO A 31 1.41 -7.68 -22.61
CA PRO A 31 0.08 -8.12 -23.04
C PRO A 31 -1.07 -7.34 -22.38
N ASN A 32 -0.83 -6.68 -21.23
CA ASN A 32 -1.85 -5.94 -20.50
C ASN A 32 -2.22 -4.58 -21.14
N ALA A 33 -1.33 -4.01 -21.97
CA ALA A 33 -1.59 -2.73 -22.63
C ALA A 33 -2.81 -2.77 -23.59
N VAL A 34 -3.06 -3.93 -24.20
CA VAL A 34 -4.21 -4.13 -25.09
C VAL A 34 -5.53 -4.08 -24.30
N ALA A 35 -5.55 -4.69 -23.12
CA ALA A 35 -6.72 -4.66 -22.24
C ALA A 35 -7.05 -3.24 -21.75
N CYS A 36 -6.03 -2.42 -21.47
CA CYS A 36 -6.22 -1.03 -21.06
C CYS A 36 -6.94 -0.20 -22.13
N ALA A 37 -6.76 -0.52 -23.42
CA ALA A 37 -7.41 0.21 -24.51
C ALA A 37 -8.94 0.13 -24.46
N ALA A 38 -9.48 -0.99 -23.95
CA ALA A 38 -10.91 -1.28 -23.88
C ALA A 38 -11.65 -0.55 -22.74
N LEU A 39 -10.92 0.06 -21.80
CA LEU A 39 -11.52 0.82 -20.70
C LEU A 39 -12.11 2.14 -21.21
N THR A 40 -13.35 2.45 -20.80
CA THR A 40 -14.05 3.66 -21.22
C THR A 40 -13.80 4.84 -20.29
N ASP A 41 -13.54 4.60 -19.00
CA ASP A 41 -13.20 5.65 -18.05
C ASP A 41 -11.73 6.07 -18.22
N SER A 42 -11.52 7.37 -18.44
CA SER A 42 -10.19 7.93 -18.71
C SER A 42 -9.21 7.74 -17.56
N ALA A 43 -9.65 7.84 -16.30
CA ALA A 43 -8.78 7.71 -15.14
C ALA A 43 -8.38 6.25 -14.91
N SER A 44 -9.33 5.31 -15.01
CA SER A 44 -9.05 3.87 -14.97
C SER A 44 -8.13 3.44 -16.11
N LYS A 45 -8.35 3.97 -17.32
CA LYS A 45 -7.50 3.70 -18.50
C LYS A 45 -6.06 4.16 -18.29
N ASP A 46 -5.88 5.38 -17.81
CA ASP A 46 -4.56 5.95 -17.51
C ASP A 46 -3.83 5.18 -16.40
N ASN A 47 -4.53 4.81 -15.33
CA ASN A 47 -3.96 3.99 -14.26
C ASN A 47 -3.58 2.59 -14.76
N CYS A 48 -4.42 1.98 -15.61
CA CYS A 48 -4.13 0.68 -16.22
C CYS A 48 -2.85 0.73 -17.06
N TYR A 49 -2.72 1.72 -17.95
CA TYR A 49 -1.49 1.88 -18.76
C TYR A 49 -0.27 2.15 -17.89
N ARG A 50 -0.40 2.97 -16.84
CA ARG A 50 0.69 3.22 -15.89
C ARG A 50 1.17 1.92 -15.25
N ASP A 51 0.25 1.16 -14.67
CA ASP A 51 0.60 -0.04 -13.90
C ASP A 51 1.15 -1.13 -14.83
N ALA A 52 0.55 -1.29 -16.01
CA ALA A 52 1.06 -2.16 -17.06
C ALA A 52 2.49 -1.77 -17.46
N ALA A 53 2.75 -0.50 -17.78
CA ALA A 53 4.06 -0.03 -18.21
C ALA A 53 5.15 -0.24 -17.16
N ILE A 54 4.86 0.02 -15.88
CA ILE A 54 5.79 -0.21 -14.78
C ILE A 54 6.12 -1.70 -14.64
N GLN A 55 5.11 -2.56 -14.70
CA GLN A 55 5.29 -4.01 -14.62
C GLN A 55 6.10 -4.56 -15.80
N GLY A 56 5.81 -4.08 -17.01
CA GLY A 56 6.46 -4.49 -18.25
C GLY A 56 7.81 -3.81 -18.51
N LYS A 57 8.18 -2.82 -17.69
CA LYS A 57 9.32 -1.92 -17.94
C LYS A 57 9.32 -1.38 -19.37
N ASP A 58 8.18 -0.84 -19.79
CA ASP A 58 7.98 -0.38 -21.17
C ASP A 58 7.55 1.08 -21.19
N GLU A 59 8.49 1.96 -21.51
CA GLU A 59 8.25 3.40 -21.56
C GLU A 59 7.26 3.80 -22.65
N GLN A 60 7.14 3.01 -23.73
CA GLN A 60 6.18 3.29 -24.80
C GLN A 60 4.75 3.10 -24.31
N THR A 61 4.51 2.14 -23.42
CA THR A 61 3.20 1.97 -22.79
C THR A 61 2.85 3.18 -21.92
N CYS A 62 3.81 3.82 -21.24
CA CYS A 62 3.55 5.07 -20.51
C CYS A 62 3.05 6.20 -21.42
N LEU A 63 3.48 6.24 -22.69
CA LEU A 63 3.05 7.29 -23.63
C LEU A 63 1.56 7.21 -23.99
N ASN A 64 0.91 6.07 -23.73
CA ASN A 64 -0.54 5.91 -23.89
C ASN A 64 -1.36 6.52 -22.74
N VAL A 65 -0.71 6.96 -21.66
CA VAL A 65 -1.35 7.65 -20.54
C VAL A 65 -1.69 9.09 -20.95
N SER A 66 -2.98 9.41 -20.93
CA SER A 66 -3.53 10.68 -21.39
C SER A 66 -3.23 11.82 -20.40
N ASN A 67 -3.42 11.57 -19.11
CA ASN A 67 -3.10 12.51 -18.04
C ASN A 67 -1.58 12.69 -17.91
N ALA A 68 -1.09 13.92 -18.14
CA ALA A 68 0.34 14.22 -18.12
C ALA A 68 1.02 13.90 -16.77
N SER A 69 0.37 14.21 -15.64
CA SER A 69 0.93 13.94 -14.31
C SER A 69 1.09 12.43 -14.08
N THR A 70 0.07 11.63 -14.41
CA THR A 70 0.12 10.17 -14.32
C THR A 70 1.17 9.57 -15.26
N ARG A 71 1.29 10.10 -16.48
CA ARG A 71 2.31 9.70 -17.45
C ARG A 71 3.72 9.96 -16.94
N ASP A 72 3.95 11.11 -16.33
CA ASP A 72 5.24 11.50 -15.79
C ASP A 72 5.64 10.62 -14.58
N ASP A 73 4.67 10.25 -13.73
CA ASP A 73 4.91 9.25 -12.67
C ASP A 73 5.19 7.86 -13.24
N CYS A 74 4.50 7.47 -14.31
CA CYS A 74 4.76 6.24 -15.03
C CYS A 74 6.21 6.18 -15.52
N LEU A 75 6.63 7.18 -16.30
CA LEU A 75 7.97 7.27 -16.89
C LEU A 75 9.06 7.30 -15.80
N LYS A 76 8.85 8.06 -14.72
CA LYS A 76 9.76 8.05 -13.56
C LYS A 76 9.93 6.65 -13.00
N ASN A 77 8.83 5.94 -12.74
CA ASN A 77 8.91 4.61 -12.12
C ASN A 77 9.49 3.56 -13.08
N VAL A 78 9.19 3.63 -14.37
CA VAL A 78 9.82 2.78 -15.39
C VAL A 78 11.33 3.06 -15.47
N ALA A 79 11.74 4.34 -15.49
CA ALA A 79 13.16 4.72 -15.50
C ALA A 79 13.92 4.13 -14.31
N LEU A 80 13.34 4.22 -13.11
CA LEU A 80 13.90 3.64 -11.88
C LEU A 80 13.96 2.11 -11.94
N ALA A 81 12.92 1.47 -12.50
CA ALA A 81 12.86 0.02 -12.62
C ALA A 81 13.87 -0.55 -13.64
N GLU A 82 14.26 0.24 -14.64
CA GLU A 82 15.26 -0.10 -15.65
C GLU A 82 16.68 0.39 -15.31
N SER A 83 16.82 1.25 -14.29
CA SER A 83 18.03 2.07 -14.10
C SER A 83 18.45 2.84 -15.36
N ASN A 84 17.47 3.28 -16.15
CA ASN A 84 17.68 3.92 -17.45
C ASN A 84 17.26 5.39 -17.40
N GLY A 85 18.19 6.27 -17.03
CA GLY A 85 17.88 7.70 -16.89
C GLY A 85 17.55 8.42 -18.20
N LYS A 86 17.72 7.79 -19.38
CA LYS A 86 17.19 8.33 -20.64
C LYS A 86 15.67 8.46 -20.59
N ILE A 87 14.99 7.58 -19.85
CA ILE A 87 13.53 7.64 -19.66
C ILE A 87 13.13 8.84 -18.79
N CYS A 88 13.97 9.24 -17.82
CA CYS A 88 13.73 10.48 -17.05
C CYS A 88 13.66 11.72 -17.95
N LEU A 89 14.36 11.71 -19.09
CA LEU A 89 14.36 12.81 -20.06
C LEU A 89 13.04 12.94 -20.82
N MET A 90 12.18 11.92 -20.76
CA MET A 90 10.85 11.90 -21.38
C MET A 90 9.77 12.51 -20.47
N ILE A 91 10.08 12.75 -19.20
CA ILE A 91 9.16 13.33 -18.21
C ILE A 91 8.96 14.82 -18.51
N ALA A 92 7.70 15.27 -18.61
CA ALA A 92 7.37 16.66 -18.91
C ALA A 92 7.40 17.56 -17.66
N ASP A 93 6.98 17.04 -16.50
CA ASP A 93 7.06 17.74 -15.22
C ASP A 93 8.52 17.81 -14.73
N ASN A 94 9.08 19.01 -14.72
CA ASN A 94 10.48 19.25 -14.31
C ASN A 94 10.78 18.77 -12.89
N THR A 95 9.83 18.87 -11.95
CA THR A 95 10.05 18.42 -10.58
C THR A 95 10.19 16.91 -10.53
N LYS A 96 9.31 16.16 -11.22
CA LYS A 96 9.40 14.70 -11.31
C LYS A 96 10.62 14.24 -12.11
N GLN A 97 11.01 14.99 -13.14
CA GLN A 97 12.23 14.76 -13.90
C GLN A 97 13.48 14.90 -13.00
N HIS A 98 13.56 15.96 -12.19
CA HIS A 98 14.66 16.14 -11.24
C HIS A 98 14.71 15.02 -10.20
N VAL A 99 13.57 14.63 -9.62
CA VAL A 99 13.50 13.50 -8.68
C VAL A 99 13.97 12.19 -9.34
N CYS A 100 13.58 11.95 -10.60
CA CYS A 100 14.02 10.80 -11.38
C CYS A 100 15.54 10.82 -11.61
N ALA A 101 16.09 11.98 -11.99
CA ALA A 101 17.51 12.15 -12.28
C ALA A 101 18.38 12.02 -11.03
N ASP A 102 17.96 12.57 -9.90
CA ASP A 102 18.65 12.48 -8.62
C ASP A 102 18.75 11.03 -8.12
N ALA A 103 17.74 10.21 -8.45
CA ALA A 103 17.70 8.79 -8.09
C ALA A 103 18.54 7.90 -9.02
N LEU A 104 18.96 8.38 -10.20
CA LEU A 104 19.75 7.63 -11.19
C LEU A 104 21.02 8.39 -11.60
N PRO A 105 21.97 8.63 -10.68
CA PRO A 105 23.13 9.49 -10.93
C PRO A 105 24.03 9.00 -12.08
N ASP A 106 24.15 7.68 -12.27
CA ASP A 106 25.00 7.09 -13.32
C ASP A 106 24.49 7.37 -14.74
N ALA A 107 23.19 7.61 -14.91
CA ALA A 107 22.59 7.79 -16.23
C ALA A 107 22.91 9.17 -16.86
N PHE A 108 23.37 10.13 -16.05
CA PHE A 108 23.66 11.50 -16.46
C PHE A 108 25.16 11.81 -16.54
N ASN A 109 26.02 10.82 -16.31
CA ASN A 109 27.47 11.00 -16.35
C ASN A 109 28.06 11.17 -17.77
N GLN A 110 27.26 10.97 -18.83
CA GLN A 110 27.71 11.10 -20.21
C GLN A 110 27.13 12.35 -20.86
N LYS A 111 28.01 13.23 -21.35
CA LYS A 111 27.67 14.40 -22.19
C LYS A 111 26.67 14.04 -23.31
N GLU A 112 26.86 12.87 -23.90
CA GLU A 112 26.04 12.34 -24.99
C GLU A 112 24.57 12.14 -24.57
N SER A 113 24.29 11.75 -23.33
CA SER A 113 22.93 11.59 -22.81
C SER A 113 22.16 12.92 -22.87
N CYS A 114 22.76 14.02 -22.43
CA CYS A 114 22.10 15.33 -22.43
C CYS A 114 21.92 15.91 -23.85
N THR A 115 22.75 15.53 -24.82
CA THR A 115 22.55 15.98 -26.22
C THR A 115 21.27 15.43 -26.86
N SER A 116 20.79 14.28 -26.37
CA SER A 116 19.54 13.67 -26.85
C SER A 116 18.27 14.30 -26.27
N VAL A 117 18.40 15.20 -25.27
CA VAL A 117 17.27 15.92 -24.66
C VAL A 117 16.81 17.04 -25.59
N ALA A 118 15.50 17.25 -25.70
CA ALA A 118 14.92 18.36 -26.46
C ALA A 118 15.53 19.72 -26.07
N GLU A 119 15.63 20.64 -27.04
CA GLU A 119 16.23 21.96 -26.84
C GLU A 119 15.52 22.78 -25.76
N GLY A 120 16.28 23.68 -25.13
CA GLY A 120 15.79 24.58 -24.09
C GLY A 120 16.00 24.04 -22.67
N LYS A 121 15.06 24.38 -21.78
CA LYS A 121 15.24 24.26 -20.32
C LYS A 121 15.57 22.85 -19.84
N SER A 122 14.91 21.82 -20.35
CA SER A 122 15.15 20.42 -19.92
C SER A 122 16.57 19.95 -20.25
N ARG A 123 17.15 20.39 -21.38
CA ARG A 123 18.56 20.10 -21.71
C ARG A 123 19.53 20.83 -20.79
N GLU A 124 19.25 22.09 -20.48
CA GLU A 124 20.05 22.86 -19.54
C GLU A 124 20.01 22.22 -18.13
N ASP A 125 18.82 21.80 -17.68
CA ASP A 125 18.63 21.08 -16.42
C ASP A 125 19.42 19.75 -16.39
N CYS A 126 19.46 19.01 -17.51
CA CYS A 126 20.27 17.81 -17.66
C CYS A 126 21.77 18.10 -17.44
N TYR A 127 22.32 19.08 -18.16
CA TYR A 127 23.73 19.45 -18.02
C TYR A 127 24.05 20.02 -16.63
N ARG A 128 23.13 20.75 -16.00
CA ARG A 128 23.29 21.24 -14.63
C ARG A 128 23.44 20.11 -13.63
N ASN A 129 22.59 19.09 -13.73
CA ASN A 129 22.69 17.89 -12.90
C ASN A 129 23.97 17.09 -13.17
N ALA A 130 24.34 16.91 -14.44
CA ALA A 130 25.59 16.26 -14.83
C ALA A 130 26.80 16.97 -14.22
N ALA A 131 26.84 18.31 -14.25
CA ALA A 131 27.89 19.10 -13.62
C ALA A 131 28.01 18.79 -12.13
N ARG A 132 26.89 18.84 -11.39
CA ARG A 132 26.84 18.62 -9.93
C ARG A 132 27.33 17.23 -9.53
N ILE A 133 26.92 16.20 -10.27
CA ILE A 133 27.24 14.79 -9.98
C ILE A 133 28.73 14.51 -10.31
N THR A 134 29.17 14.93 -11.50
CA THR A 134 30.55 14.68 -11.96
C THR A 134 31.58 15.63 -11.35
N LYS A 135 31.10 16.70 -10.68
CA LYS A 135 31.90 17.84 -10.23
C LYS A 135 32.72 18.49 -11.34
N ASN A 136 32.20 18.48 -12.58
CA ASN A 136 32.85 19.01 -13.77
C ASN A 136 32.12 20.26 -14.28
N ASP A 137 32.78 21.41 -14.21
CA ASP A 137 32.23 22.71 -14.59
C ASP A 137 32.03 22.88 -16.10
N ALA A 138 32.71 22.09 -16.93
CA ALA A 138 32.57 22.12 -18.39
C ALA A 138 31.10 21.94 -18.84
N TYR A 139 30.30 21.18 -18.09
CA TYR A 139 28.88 20.99 -18.35
C TYR A 139 28.06 22.27 -18.16
N CYS A 140 28.43 23.15 -17.22
CA CYS A 140 27.74 24.41 -17.01
C CYS A 140 27.90 25.39 -18.19
N TYR A 141 28.92 25.22 -19.03
CA TYR A 141 29.07 26.02 -20.25
C TYR A 141 28.12 25.57 -21.36
N LEU A 142 27.46 24.42 -21.21
CA LEU A 142 26.47 23.90 -22.15
C LEU A 142 25.03 24.29 -21.77
N THR A 143 24.82 24.99 -20.65
CA THR A 143 23.48 25.38 -20.16
C THR A 143 23.02 26.76 -20.63
N GLY A 144 23.71 27.38 -21.59
CA GLY A 144 23.27 28.65 -22.18
C GLY A 144 23.11 29.78 -21.14
N GLU A 145 21.90 30.34 -21.05
CA GLU A 145 21.58 31.44 -20.12
C GLU A 145 21.65 31.01 -18.65
N SER A 146 21.44 29.71 -18.36
CA SER A 146 21.50 29.12 -17.02
C SER A 146 22.92 28.81 -16.53
N LYS A 147 23.97 29.24 -17.26
CA LYS A 147 25.38 28.97 -16.92
C LYS A 147 25.74 29.37 -15.50
N ASN A 148 25.39 30.59 -15.10
CA ASN A 148 25.78 31.15 -13.80
C ASN A 148 25.11 30.39 -12.63
N THR A 149 23.84 30.03 -12.78
CA THR A 149 23.12 29.22 -11.79
C THR A 149 23.72 27.82 -11.67
N CYS A 150 24.09 27.20 -12.80
CA CYS A 150 24.77 25.90 -12.79
C CYS A 150 26.10 25.95 -12.03
N LEU A 151 26.93 26.96 -12.30
CA LEU A 151 28.22 27.14 -11.64
C LEU A 151 28.05 27.36 -10.12
N LEU A 152 27.03 28.11 -9.69
CA LEU A 152 26.70 28.28 -8.27
C LEU A 152 26.37 26.93 -7.60
N GLU A 153 25.46 26.15 -8.18
CA GLU A 153 25.06 24.85 -7.63
C GLU A 153 26.23 23.86 -7.57
N LEU A 154 27.06 23.85 -8.62
CA LEU A 154 28.27 23.06 -8.67
C LEU A 154 29.27 23.47 -7.58
N ALA A 155 29.52 24.77 -7.43
CA ALA A 155 30.45 25.30 -6.43
C ALA A 155 30.04 24.90 -5.01
N ILE A 156 28.73 24.96 -4.71
CA ILE A 156 28.16 24.51 -3.43
C ILE A 156 28.35 23.00 -3.24
N ALA A 157 28.01 22.19 -4.24
CA ALA A 157 28.13 20.74 -4.17
C ALA A 157 29.59 20.25 -4.04
N ALA A 158 30.54 20.97 -4.63
CA ALA A 158 31.96 20.71 -4.52
C ALA A 158 32.60 21.36 -3.27
N ALA A 159 31.87 22.24 -2.57
CA ALA A 159 32.41 23.16 -1.57
C ALA A 159 33.68 23.89 -2.04
N ASN A 160 33.70 24.29 -3.32
CA ASN A 160 34.87 24.91 -3.96
C ASN A 160 34.57 26.36 -4.39
N PRO A 161 35.09 27.38 -3.67
CA PRO A 161 34.85 28.78 -4.00
C PRO A 161 35.52 29.24 -5.30
N ASP A 162 36.53 28.54 -5.82
CA ASP A 162 37.24 28.95 -7.03
C ASP A 162 36.31 28.91 -8.27
N ILE A 163 35.32 28.02 -8.26
CA ILE A 163 34.31 27.92 -9.33
C ILE A 163 33.47 29.21 -9.43
N CYS A 164 33.30 29.94 -8.32
CA CYS A 164 32.56 31.20 -8.30
C CYS A 164 33.25 32.31 -9.13
N GLU A 165 34.56 32.22 -9.37
CA GLU A 165 35.28 33.18 -10.24
C GLU A 165 34.81 33.12 -11.70
N SER A 166 34.22 31.98 -12.12
CA SER A 166 33.71 31.79 -13.48
C SER A 166 32.28 32.33 -13.70
N ILE A 167 31.63 32.82 -12.64
CA ILE A 167 30.26 33.38 -12.68
C ILE A 167 30.32 34.84 -13.12
N SER A 168 29.63 35.18 -14.21
CA SER A 168 29.64 36.55 -14.75
C SER A 168 28.64 37.49 -14.08
N SER A 169 27.57 36.95 -13.48
CA SER A 169 26.58 37.75 -12.75
C SER A 169 27.12 38.10 -11.36
N SER A 170 27.31 39.41 -11.10
CA SER A 170 27.84 39.92 -9.83
C SER A 170 27.02 39.47 -8.60
N ASP A 171 25.70 39.40 -8.71
CA ASP A 171 24.84 39.01 -7.58
C ASP A 171 24.97 37.51 -7.28
N ILE A 172 24.88 36.67 -8.33
CA ILE A 172 25.02 35.21 -8.20
C ILE A 172 26.44 34.85 -7.73
N GLN A 173 27.46 35.55 -8.22
CA GLN A 173 28.84 35.34 -7.83
C GLN A 173 29.05 35.64 -6.33
N GLN A 174 28.48 36.72 -5.81
CA GLN A 174 28.56 37.04 -4.39
C GLN A 174 27.86 35.98 -3.52
N THR A 175 26.66 35.54 -3.91
CA THR A 175 25.95 34.44 -3.25
C THR A 175 26.74 33.13 -3.29
N CYS A 176 27.46 32.88 -4.40
CA CYS A 176 28.33 31.72 -4.56
C CYS A 176 29.49 31.74 -3.57
N PHE A 177 30.24 32.83 -3.50
CA PHE A 177 31.34 32.98 -2.56
C PHE A 177 30.87 32.87 -1.11
N GLU A 178 29.74 33.48 -0.77
CA GLU A 178 29.17 33.39 0.57
C GLU A 178 28.84 31.95 0.97
N SER A 179 28.09 31.23 0.13
CA SER A 179 27.64 29.87 0.42
C SER A 179 28.82 28.89 0.52
N THR A 180 29.77 29.00 -0.42
CA THR A 180 30.95 28.12 -0.47
C THR A 180 31.95 28.43 0.64
N ALA A 181 32.14 29.70 1.02
CA ALA A 181 32.98 30.08 2.15
C ALA A 181 32.53 29.43 3.46
N VAL A 182 31.21 29.44 3.72
CA VAL A 182 30.64 28.85 4.95
C VAL A 182 30.80 27.32 4.94
N LEU A 183 30.46 26.66 3.83
CA LEU A 183 30.58 25.21 3.69
C LEU A 183 32.03 24.72 3.79
N ALA A 184 32.95 25.41 3.12
CA ALA A 184 34.38 25.10 3.15
C ALA A 184 35.09 25.62 4.41
N LYS A 185 34.39 26.38 5.27
CA LYS A 185 34.96 27.14 6.38
C LYS A 185 36.18 27.95 5.94
N ASN A 186 36.10 28.66 4.81
CA ASN A 186 37.20 29.42 4.23
C ASN A 186 36.87 30.92 4.20
N SER A 187 37.38 31.67 5.19
CA SER A 187 37.12 33.13 5.27
C SER A 187 37.79 33.93 4.16
N ALA A 188 38.84 33.40 3.51
CA ALA A 188 39.49 34.08 2.39
C ALA A 188 38.54 34.22 1.18
N ALA A 189 37.60 33.29 1.00
CA ALA A 189 36.59 33.39 -0.04
C ALA A 189 35.63 34.56 0.20
N CYS A 190 35.33 34.92 1.45
CA CYS A 190 34.50 36.10 1.75
C CYS A 190 35.16 37.41 1.25
N ILE A 191 36.50 37.49 1.20
CA ILE A 191 37.22 38.69 0.72
C ILE A 191 36.90 39.00 -0.74
N LYS A 192 36.52 37.99 -1.53
CA LYS A 192 36.13 38.14 -2.95
C LYS A 192 34.76 38.80 -3.14
N ILE A 193 33.96 38.95 -2.07
CA ILE A 193 32.65 39.61 -2.12
C ILE A 193 32.84 41.14 -2.16
N SER A 194 32.30 41.77 -3.20
CA SER A 194 32.46 43.20 -3.46
C SER A 194 31.63 44.06 -2.51
N ASN A 195 30.38 43.69 -2.23
CA ASN A 195 29.55 44.38 -1.24
C ASN A 195 30.12 44.19 0.17
N SER A 196 30.41 45.30 0.85
CA SER A 196 31.07 45.27 2.17
C SER A 196 30.20 44.63 3.25
N GLU A 197 28.88 44.85 3.23
CA GLU A 197 27.95 44.29 4.21
C GLU A 197 27.82 42.78 4.03
N THR A 198 27.60 42.30 2.79
CA THR A 198 27.54 40.87 2.47
C THR A 198 28.86 40.16 2.77
N ARG A 199 30.00 40.80 2.51
CA ARG A 199 31.34 40.27 2.87
C ARG A 199 31.49 40.07 4.37
N GLU A 200 31.02 41.03 5.16
CA GLU A 200 31.10 40.97 6.61
C GLU A 200 30.13 39.93 7.19
N ASP A 201 28.93 39.79 6.62
CA ASP A 201 27.97 38.74 6.98
C ASP A 201 28.50 37.33 6.63
N CYS A 202 29.11 37.16 5.45
CA CYS A 202 29.84 35.93 5.08
C CYS A 202 30.91 35.60 6.13
N THR A 203 31.72 36.60 6.50
CA THR A 203 32.80 36.44 7.48
C THR A 203 32.26 36.04 8.84
N LEU A 204 31.14 36.63 9.27
CA LEU A 204 30.40 36.24 10.47
C LEU A 204 30.00 34.78 10.41
N LYS A 205 29.33 34.33 9.34
CA LYS A 205 28.86 32.94 9.19
C LYS A 205 30.02 31.94 9.23
N VAL A 206 31.14 32.26 8.57
CA VAL A 206 32.36 31.46 8.64
C VAL A 206 32.93 31.44 10.06
N ALA A 207 32.98 32.58 10.74
CA ALA A 207 33.46 32.69 12.12
C ALA A 207 32.61 31.83 13.08
N VAL A 208 31.29 31.81 12.92
CA VAL A 208 30.37 30.97 13.70
C VAL A 208 30.59 29.49 13.39
N ALA A 209 30.71 29.12 12.11
CA ALA A 209 30.96 27.74 11.68
C ALA A 209 32.32 27.19 12.14
N GLN A 210 33.32 28.07 12.32
CA GLN A 210 34.64 27.75 12.87
C GLN A 210 34.74 27.93 14.39
N VAL A 211 33.75 28.55 15.04
CA VAL A 211 33.83 29.02 16.43
C VAL A 211 35.08 29.89 16.66
N ASN A 212 35.43 30.74 15.69
CA ASN A 212 36.66 31.54 15.67
C ASN A 212 36.37 33.03 15.85
N SER A 213 36.46 33.53 17.08
CA SER A 213 36.19 34.93 17.40
C SER A 213 37.20 35.91 16.79
N SER A 214 38.40 35.45 16.40
CA SER A 214 39.38 36.30 15.74
C SER A 214 38.91 36.79 14.37
N LEU A 215 38.10 35.99 13.66
CA LEU A 215 37.47 36.40 12.40
C LEU A 215 36.41 37.49 12.62
N CYS A 216 35.78 37.56 13.79
CA CYS A 216 34.88 38.69 14.08
C CYS A 216 35.66 40.00 14.12
N ASN A 217 36.92 40.01 14.57
CA ASN A 217 37.74 41.22 14.64
C ASN A 217 38.10 41.80 13.25
N THR A 218 37.92 41.03 12.18
CA THR A 218 38.10 41.52 10.80
C THR A 218 36.84 42.20 10.24
N ILE A 219 35.72 42.16 10.96
CA ILE A 219 34.46 42.83 10.59
C ILE A 219 34.53 44.28 11.06
N SER A 220 34.42 45.22 10.12
CA SER A 220 34.55 46.66 10.40
C SER A 220 33.24 47.28 10.88
N THR A 221 32.08 46.77 10.44
CA THR A 221 30.78 47.29 10.90
C THR A 221 30.51 46.88 12.35
N PRO A 222 30.36 47.84 13.30
CA PRO A 222 30.24 47.51 14.73
C PRO A 222 29.06 46.61 15.07
N ALA A 223 27.91 46.79 14.39
CA ALA A 223 26.72 45.98 14.62
C ALA A 223 26.91 44.51 14.20
N ILE A 224 27.52 44.27 13.03
CA ILE A 224 27.80 42.93 12.52
C ILE A 224 28.91 42.28 13.36
N ASN A 225 29.95 43.03 13.75
CA ASN A 225 31.00 42.56 14.65
C ASN A 225 30.41 42.10 16.00
N ALA A 226 29.56 42.92 16.62
CA ALA A 226 28.90 42.56 17.89
C ALA A 226 28.02 41.32 17.73
N SER A 227 27.24 41.22 16.65
CA SER A 227 26.44 40.03 16.32
C SER A 227 27.31 38.79 16.13
N CYS A 228 28.44 38.92 15.42
CA CYS A 228 29.41 37.86 15.22
C CYS A 228 29.97 37.37 16.55
N LEU A 229 30.42 38.27 17.42
CA LEU A 229 30.94 37.92 18.73
C LEU A 229 29.88 37.21 19.58
N VAL A 230 28.62 37.67 19.57
CA VAL A 230 27.52 37.01 20.29
C VAL A 230 27.20 35.63 19.71
N GLN A 231 27.18 35.46 18.40
CA GLN A 231 26.86 34.18 17.76
C GLN A 231 28.00 33.18 17.86
N VAL A 232 29.25 33.62 17.68
CA VAL A 232 30.44 32.83 17.96
C VAL A 232 30.49 32.47 19.42
N GLN A 233 30.19 33.40 20.33
CA GLN A 233 30.07 33.11 21.74
C GLN A 233 28.91 32.16 22.01
N LYS A 234 27.77 32.23 21.33
CA LYS A 234 26.65 31.28 21.49
C LYS A 234 27.01 29.88 20.99
N ALA A 235 27.70 29.78 19.86
CA ALA A 235 28.21 28.51 19.33
C ALA A 235 29.31 27.95 20.25
N ALA A 236 30.23 28.80 20.69
CA ALA A 236 31.22 28.49 21.71
C ALA A 236 30.55 28.15 23.04
N SER A 237 29.43 28.79 23.40
CA SER A 237 28.64 28.54 24.60
C SER A 237 27.78 27.31 24.47
N ALA A 238 27.38 26.85 23.29
CA ALA A 238 26.80 25.52 23.18
C ALA A 238 27.86 24.48 23.59
N SER A 239 29.12 24.67 23.13
CA SER A 239 30.27 23.88 23.57
C SER A 239 30.65 24.10 25.03
N ASN A 240 30.64 25.36 25.52
CA ASN A 240 31.08 25.75 26.86
C ASN A 240 29.98 25.56 27.91
N SER A 241 28.70 25.61 27.54
CA SER A 241 27.55 25.30 28.41
C SER A 241 27.59 23.84 28.77
N CYS A 242 27.92 22.94 27.82
CA CYS A 242 28.20 21.56 28.17
C CYS A 242 29.41 21.47 29.12
N SER A 243 30.53 22.13 28.80
CA SER A 243 31.74 22.14 29.66
C SER A 243 31.52 22.72 31.06
N SER A 244 30.57 23.64 31.23
CA SER A 244 30.22 24.27 32.51
C SER A 244 29.35 23.42 33.43
N LEU A 245 28.84 22.28 32.94
CA LEU A 245 28.10 21.34 33.77
C LEU A 245 29.07 20.61 34.70
N ASN A 246 28.91 20.85 36.01
CA ASN A 246 29.68 20.17 37.06
C ASN A 246 29.40 18.66 37.13
N ASP A 247 28.21 18.24 36.69
CA ASP A 247 27.83 16.84 36.58
C ASP A 247 28.43 16.26 35.30
N LEU A 248 29.44 15.40 35.46
CA LEU A 248 30.17 14.78 34.35
C LEU A 248 29.25 13.98 33.41
N ALA A 249 28.23 13.30 33.94
CA ALA A 249 27.34 12.49 33.13
C ALA A 249 26.46 13.37 32.23
N LYS A 250 25.91 14.45 32.79
CA LYS A 250 25.10 15.43 32.03
C LYS A 250 25.93 16.22 31.03
N ARG A 251 27.17 16.56 31.39
CA ARG A 251 28.13 17.17 30.47
C ARG A 251 28.36 16.29 29.26
N ASP A 252 28.67 15.02 29.48
CA ASP A 252 28.98 14.08 28.41
C ASP A 252 27.77 13.85 27.49
N ASP A 253 26.54 13.80 28.03
CA ASP A 253 25.31 13.72 27.22
C ASP A 253 25.07 14.98 26.39
N CYS A 254 25.34 16.14 26.97
CA CYS A 254 25.26 17.44 26.29
C CYS A 254 26.24 17.50 25.13
N LEU A 255 27.50 17.11 25.36
CA LEU A 255 28.54 17.06 24.33
C LEU A 255 28.20 16.06 23.22
N LYS A 256 27.68 14.87 23.57
CA LYS A 256 27.22 13.87 22.58
C LYS A 256 26.12 14.46 21.67
N SER A 257 25.11 15.06 22.28
CA SER A 257 23.99 15.68 21.55
C SER A 257 24.43 16.86 20.69
N LEU A 258 25.38 17.66 21.19
CA LEU A 258 25.98 18.77 20.47
C LEU A 258 26.74 18.26 19.25
N ALA A 259 27.65 17.30 19.42
CA ALA A 259 28.42 16.71 18.32
C ALA A 259 27.51 16.16 17.21
N ALA A 260 26.46 15.42 17.61
CA ALA A 260 25.50 14.85 16.66
C ALA A 260 24.66 15.91 15.95
N SER A 261 24.34 17.05 16.58
CA SER A 261 23.56 18.11 15.94
C SER A 261 24.41 19.05 15.09
N SER A 262 25.64 19.33 15.50
CA SER A 262 26.59 20.19 14.79
C SER A 262 27.40 19.46 13.71
N LYS A 263 27.38 18.12 13.71
CA LYS A 263 28.22 17.26 12.84
C LYS A 263 29.73 17.52 13.04
N GLN A 264 30.15 17.85 14.26
CA GLN A 264 31.54 18.11 14.63
C GLN A 264 32.10 16.93 15.43
N VAL A 265 32.95 16.11 14.78
CA VAL A 265 33.54 14.89 15.36
C VAL A 265 34.48 15.19 16.53
N ASP A 266 35.13 16.34 16.48
CA ASP A 266 36.06 16.88 17.46
C ASP A 266 35.37 17.19 18.80
N VAL A 267 34.07 17.47 18.82
CA VAL A 267 33.30 17.63 20.07
C VAL A 267 33.25 16.33 20.88
N CYS A 268 33.24 15.16 20.21
CA CYS A 268 33.29 13.86 20.90
C CYS A 268 34.60 13.66 21.68
N GLU A 269 35.69 14.34 21.31
CA GLU A 269 36.97 14.21 22.02
C GLU A 269 36.90 14.77 23.45
N GLY A 270 36.00 15.73 23.70
CA GLY A 270 35.79 16.36 25.00
C GLY A 270 34.97 15.52 26.00
N ILE A 271 34.39 14.40 25.57
CA ILE A 271 33.60 13.51 26.43
C ILE A 271 34.54 12.68 27.31
N VAL A 272 34.34 12.71 28.63
CA VAL A 272 35.22 12.00 29.58
C VAL A 272 34.82 10.55 29.75
N ASN A 273 33.53 10.23 29.78
CA ASN A 273 33.05 8.86 29.85
C ASN A 273 33.37 8.11 28.55
N ALA A 274 34.22 7.08 28.63
CA ALA A 274 34.71 6.34 27.48
C ALA A 274 33.61 5.64 26.66
N ALA A 275 32.52 5.19 27.29
CA ALA A 275 31.41 4.57 26.56
C ALA A 275 30.61 5.63 25.78
N LYS A 276 30.22 6.73 26.43
CA LYS A 276 29.51 7.84 25.77
C LYS A 276 30.33 8.49 24.65
N LYS A 277 31.66 8.55 24.81
CA LYS A 277 32.57 9.06 23.77
C LYS A 277 32.49 8.22 22.50
N GLN A 278 32.45 6.89 22.64
CA GLN A 278 32.34 5.97 21.52
C GLN A 278 30.95 6.00 20.89
N GLU A 279 29.88 6.10 21.68
CA GLU A 279 28.53 6.34 21.18
C GLU A 279 28.45 7.65 20.37
N CYS A 280 29.10 8.71 20.84
CA CYS A 280 29.19 9.99 20.14
C CYS A 280 29.81 9.83 18.75
N PHE A 281 30.96 9.14 18.65
CA PHE A 281 31.57 8.85 17.35
C PHE A 281 30.63 8.07 16.43
N ALA A 282 29.93 7.06 16.94
CA ALA A 282 28.98 6.28 16.15
C ALA A 282 27.81 7.13 15.62
N GLU A 283 27.20 7.97 16.46
CA GLU A 283 26.10 8.85 16.07
C GLU A 283 26.54 9.90 15.04
N VAL A 284 27.71 10.50 15.22
CA VAL A 284 28.27 11.50 14.29
C VAL A 284 28.65 10.84 12.96
N ALA A 285 29.32 9.69 12.98
CA ALA A 285 29.67 8.91 11.79
C ALA A 285 28.44 8.63 10.92
N LYS A 286 27.35 8.15 11.54
CA LYS A 286 26.07 7.87 10.87
C LYS A 286 25.45 9.11 10.22
N LYS A 287 25.50 10.26 10.88
CA LYS A 287 24.90 11.52 10.38
C LYS A 287 25.71 12.21 9.30
N ILE A 288 27.03 12.07 9.34
CA ILE A 288 27.92 12.59 8.30
C ILE A 288 27.97 11.62 7.12
N GLY A 289 27.82 10.32 7.38
CA GLY A 289 28.17 9.29 6.41
C GLY A 289 29.68 9.24 6.22
N ASP A 290 30.45 9.20 7.32
CA ASP A 290 31.91 9.03 7.27
C ASP A 290 32.30 7.85 8.16
N ASP A 291 32.68 6.74 7.51
CA ASP A 291 33.05 5.48 8.12
C ASP A 291 34.45 5.54 8.76
N THR A 292 35.29 6.49 8.37
CA THR A 292 36.61 6.67 9.00
C THR A 292 36.47 7.07 10.48
N ILE A 293 35.34 7.67 10.86
CA ILE A 293 35.00 8.00 12.24
C ILE A 293 34.70 6.72 13.05
N CYS A 294 34.12 5.67 12.45
CA CYS A 294 33.87 4.39 13.13
C CYS A 294 35.18 3.72 13.57
N HIS A 295 36.30 3.96 12.87
CA HIS A 295 37.61 3.45 13.27
C HIS A 295 38.19 4.10 14.54
N LYS A 296 37.58 5.20 15.05
CA LYS A 296 37.90 5.79 16.35
C LYS A 296 37.24 5.07 17.53
N ILE A 297 36.32 4.14 17.27
CA ILE A 297 35.62 3.37 18.30
C ILE A 297 36.47 2.15 18.67
N MET A 298 36.71 1.94 19.98
CA MET A 298 37.52 0.82 20.50
C MET A 298 36.68 -0.43 20.78
N ASP A 299 35.42 -0.23 21.18
CA ASP A 299 34.45 -1.30 21.39
C ASP A 299 34.07 -1.91 20.04
N ILE A 300 34.47 -3.16 19.83
CA ILE A 300 34.35 -3.85 18.54
C ILE A 300 32.88 -3.96 18.11
N THR A 301 31.97 -4.25 19.04
CA THR A 301 30.53 -4.39 18.75
C THR A 301 29.92 -3.06 18.29
N LEU A 302 30.25 -1.97 18.97
CA LEU A 302 29.79 -0.63 18.61
C LEU A 302 30.44 -0.13 17.31
N GLN A 303 31.71 -0.46 17.07
CA GLN A 303 32.39 -0.18 15.81
C GLN A 303 31.72 -0.91 14.65
N THR A 304 31.44 -2.21 14.79
CA THR A 304 30.69 -2.99 13.79
C THR A 304 29.34 -2.34 13.50
N THR A 305 28.56 -2.03 14.54
CA THR A 305 27.24 -1.40 14.40
C THR A 305 27.33 -0.06 13.68
N CYS A 306 28.35 0.75 14.00
CA CYS A 306 28.64 2.02 13.33
C CYS A 306 28.86 1.80 11.83
N LEU A 307 29.77 0.88 11.47
CA LEU A 307 30.12 0.56 10.09
C LEU A 307 28.91 0.06 9.28
N ILE A 308 28.08 -0.84 9.85
CA ILE A 308 26.84 -1.30 9.22
C ILE A 308 25.90 -0.13 8.94
N SER A 309 25.69 0.73 9.93
CA SER A 309 24.76 1.86 9.81
C SER A 309 25.21 2.91 8.80
N VAL A 310 26.52 3.19 8.72
CA VAL A 310 27.12 4.12 7.76
C VAL A 310 27.09 3.53 6.35
N SER A 311 27.43 2.24 6.19
CA SER A 311 27.37 1.56 4.89
C SER A 311 25.95 1.59 4.33
N SER A 312 24.96 1.24 5.16
CA SER A 312 23.55 1.26 4.77
C SER A 312 23.07 2.67 4.43
N SER A 313 23.50 3.71 5.17
CA SER A 313 23.12 5.10 4.86
C SER A 313 23.77 5.64 3.59
N LYS A 314 25.03 5.27 3.32
CA LYS A 314 25.73 5.58 2.05
C LYS A 314 25.18 4.78 0.87
N GLY A 315 24.67 3.58 1.11
CA GLY A 315 24.27 2.65 0.06
C GLY A 315 25.47 1.99 -0.65
N THR A 316 26.63 1.92 -0.01
CA THR A 316 27.85 1.38 -0.61
C THR A 316 28.44 0.25 0.24
N THR A 317 29.19 -0.66 -0.37
CA THR A 317 29.66 -1.91 0.28
C THR A 317 31.11 -1.85 0.74
N GLU A 318 31.84 -0.76 0.47
CA GLU A 318 33.28 -0.66 0.75
C GLU A 318 33.56 -0.81 2.25
N SER A 319 32.79 -0.15 3.11
CA SER A 319 33.00 -0.23 4.56
C SER A 319 32.60 -1.60 5.13
N CYS A 320 31.72 -2.35 4.45
CA CYS A 320 31.43 -3.74 4.82
C CYS A 320 32.63 -4.67 4.57
N ALA A 321 33.58 -4.32 3.70
CA ALA A 321 34.74 -5.15 3.40
C ALA A 321 35.71 -5.28 4.59
N VAL A 322 35.66 -4.36 5.55
CA VAL A 322 36.47 -4.39 6.78
C VAL A 322 35.92 -5.37 7.82
N LEU A 323 34.64 -5.72 7.72
CA LEU A 323 33.98 -6.67 8.62
C LEU A 323 34.26 -8.12 8.22
N SER A 324 33.99 -9.06 9.13
CA SER A 324 34.18 -10.50 8.89
C SER A 324 33.03 -11.33 9.44
N GLY A 325 32.86 -12.55 8.92
CA GLY A 325 31.82 -13.47 9.38
C GLY A 325 30.40 -12.89 9.28
N ALA A 326 29.57 -13.14 10.29
CA ALA A 326 28.17 -12.72 10.34
C ALA A 326 27.98 -11.20 10.20
N ASP A 327 28.85 -10.40 10.81
CA ASP A 327 28.77 -8.93 10.76
C ASP A 327 28.91 -8.38 9.34
N LYS A 328 29.76 -9.02 8.52
CA LYS A 328 29.91 -8.67 7.11
C LYS A 328 28.65 -8.97 6.32
N GLU A 329 28.06 -10.14 6.54
CA GLU A 329 26.84 -10.57 5.85
C GLU A 329 25.64 -9.70 6.24
N GLU A 330 25.53 -9.31 7.52
CA GLU A 330 24.53 -8.35 8.00
C GLU A 330 24.70 -6.96 7.37
N CYS A 331 25.95 -6.48 7.28
CA CYS A 331 26.27 -5.21 6.62
C CYS A 331 25.81 -5.19 5.17
N LEU A 332 26.22 -6.21 4.39
CA LEU A 332 25.89 -6.34 2.98
C LEU A 332 24.37 -6.48 2.77
N THR A 333 23.69 -7.27 3.63
CA THR A 333 22.23 -7.39 3.60
C THR A 333 21.55 -6.04 3.85
N SER A 334 22.02 -5.28 4.83
CA SER A 334 21.47 -3.95 5.16
C SER A 334 21.66 -2.95 4.03
N VAL A 335 22.80 -2.98 3.32
CA VAL A 335 23.04 -2.17 2.13
C VAL A 335 22.14 -2.60 0.99
N ALA A 336 22.05 -3.91 0.71
CA ALA A 336 21.22 -4.46 -0.36
C ALA A 336 19.73 -4.10 -0.20
N VAL A 337 19.18 -4.28 1.00
CA VAL A 337 17.77 -3.97 1.30
C VAL A 337 17.50 -2.46 1.23
N LYS A 338 18.43 -1.63 1.71
CA LYS A 338 18.27 -0.17 1.67
C LYS A 338 18.32 0.39 0.25
N THR A 339 19.21 -0.14 -0.57
CA THR A 339 19.42 0.27 -1.97
C THR A 339 18.53 -0.47 -2.97
N LYS A 340 17.81 -1.51 -2.52
CA LYS A 340 17.05 -2.45 -3.37
C LYS A 340 17.92 -3.15 -4.42
N ASN A 341 19.22 -3.29 -4.16
CA ASN A 341 20.16 -3.91 -5.09
C ASN A 341 20.33 -5.42 -4.79
N ALA A 342 19.54 -6.25 -5.48
CA ALA A 342 19.56 -7.70 -5.30
C ALA A 342 20.87 -8.38 -5.75
N THR A 343 21.73 -7.70 -6.51
CA THR A 343 23.03 -8.28 -6.90
C THR A 343 23.96 -8.46 -5.70
N ILE A 344 23.83 -7.57 -4.69
CA ILE A 344 24.59 -7.66 -3.44
C ILE A 344 24.21 -8.94 -2.68
N CYS A 345 22.93 -9.35 -2.69
CA CYS A 345 22.50 -10.59 -2.02
C CYS A 345 23.21 -11.83 -2.58
N GLY A 346 23.57 -11.82 -3.87
CA GLY A 346 24.28 -12.94 -4.51
C GLY A 346 25.75 -13.05 -4.13
N SER A 347 26.31 -12.01 -3.50
CA SER A 347 27.68 -12.00 -2.97
C SER A 347 27.80 -12.54 -1.54
N LEU A 348 26.66 -12.77 -0.87
CA LEU A 348 26.63 -13.25 0.51
C LEU A 348 27.07 -14.72 0.56
N ILE A 349 28.03 -15.04 1.43
CA ILE A 349 28.58 -16.40 1.52
C ILE A 349 27.68 -17.25 2.41
N VAL A 350 27.43 -18.51 2.00
CA VAL A 350 26.74 -19.50 2.84
C VAL A 350 27.70 -19.98 3.92
N VAL A 351 27.78 -19.24 5.03
CA VAL A 351 28.58 -19.63 6.19
C VAL A 351 27.74 -20.56 7.06
N THR A 352 27.90 -21.88 6.86
CA THR A 352 27.44 -22.98 7.73
C THR A 352 25.97 -22.99 8.16
N ASP A 353 25.15 -23.90 7.60
CA ASP A 353 23.88 -24.54 8.02
C ASP A 353 22.79 -23.76 8.81
N ALA A 354 22.99 -22.51 9.20
CA ALA A 354 22.08 -21.73 10.02
C ALA A 354 21.93 -20.34 9.39
N PHE A 355 20.78 -20.11 8.77
CA PHE A 355 20.30 -18.82 8.22
C PHE A 355 21.16 -18.26 7.08
N THR A 356 20.77 -18.59 5.86
CA THR A 356 21.24 -17.95 4.63
C THR A 356 20.80 -16.48 4.62
N TYR A 357 21.69 -15.56 5.05
CA TYR A 357 21.48 -14.11 4.91
C TYR A 357 21.00 -13.73 3.49
N ALA A 358 21.47 -14.46 2.47
CA ALA A 358 21.00 -14.37 1.09
C ALA A 358 19.48 -14.55 0.95
N ASP A 359 18.90 -15.56 1.60
CA ASP A 359 17.47 -15.86 1.51
C ASP A 359 16.64 -14.72 2.12
N THR A 360 17.06 -14.22 3.29
CA THR A 360 16.44 -13.05 3.93
C THR A 360 16.59 -11.81 3.06
N CYS A 361 17.79 -11.56 2.52
CA CYS A 361 18.10 -10.44 1.64
C CYS A 361 17.19 -10.43 0.40
N TYR A 362 17.15 -11.53 -0.36
CA TYR A 362 16.29 -11.66 -1.54
C TYR A 362 14.82 -11.53 -1.18
N SER A 363 14.35 -12.18 -0.11
CA SER A 363 12.94 -12.13 0.28
C SER A 363 12.47 -10.73 0.68
N THR A 364 13.29 -10.00 1.44
CA THR A 364 12.98 -8.62 1.83
C THR A 364 12.98 -7.69 0.62
N ILE A 365 13.97 -7.80 -0.28
CA ILE A 365 13.98 -6.97 -1.50
C ILE A 365 12.80 -7.33 -2.40
N ALA A 366 12.49 -8.62 -2.58
CA ALA A 366 11.36 -9.09 -3.37
C ALA A 366 10.06 -8.46 -2.86
N LYS A 367 9.83 -8.48 -1.54
CA LYS A 367 8.66 -7.87 -0.90
C LYS A 367 8.62 -6.35 -1.07
N ASP A 368 9.73 -5.66 -0.82
CA ASP A 368 9.76 -4.20 -0.86
C ASP A 368 9.69 -3.64 -2.28
N THR A 369 10.08 -4.42 -3.29
CA THR A 369 10.06 -4.04 -4.71
C THR A 369 8.94 -4.70 -5.50
N ASN A 370 8.14 -5.57 -4.87
CA ASN A 370 7.13 -6.39 -5.53
C ASN A 370 7.67 -7.25 -6.69
N GLN A 371 8.93 -7.68 -6.63
CA GLN A 371 9.58 -8.48 -7.67
C GLN A 371 9.56 -9.98 -7.33
N THR A 372 8.47 -10.66 -7.72
CA THR A 372 8.29 -12.12 -7.58
C THR A 372 9.47 -12.97 -8.05
N PRO A 373 10.17 -12.65 -9.17
CA PRO A 373 11.31 -13.46 -9.63
C PRO A 373 12.46 -13.55 -8.61
N LEU A 374 12.62 -12.56 -7.73
CA LEU A 374 13.68 -12.59 -6.70
C LEU A 374 13.48 -13.71 -5.67
N CYS A 375 12.24 -14.13 -5.40
CA CYS A 375 11.97 -15.32 -4.57
C CYS A 375 12.58 -16.58 -5.19
N GLY A 376 12.83 -16.61 -6.51
CA GLY A 376 13.47 -17.73 -7.20
C GLY A 376 14.91 -17.98 -6.72
N ASN A 377 15.59 -16.91 -6.26
CA ASN A 377 16.97 -16.95 -5.77
C ASN A 377 17.06 -17.38 -4.30
N VAL A 378 15.93 -17.52 -3.60
CA VAL A 378 15.89 -18.06 -2.24
C VAL A 378 16.18 -19.55 -2.29
N THR A 379 17.19 -19.99 -1.55
CA THR A 379 17.73 -21.35 -1.61
C THR A 379 16.94 -22.33 -0.76
N ARG A 380 16.55 -21.92 0.46
CA ARG A 380 15.73 -22.77 1.33
C ARG A 380 14.29 -22.82 0.86
N THR A 381 13.77 -24.03 0.67
CA THR A 381 12.40 -24.27 0.21
C THR A 381 11.33 -23.60 1.09
N ASP A 382 11.45 -23.68 2.41
CA ASP A 382 10.45 -23.11 3.34
C ASP A 382 10.43 -21.57 3.33
N ALA A 383 11.61 -20.95 3.24
CA ALA A 383 11.76 -19.50 3.07
C ALA A 383 11.30 -19.03 1.69
N LYS A 384 11.60 -19.81 0.64
CA LYS A 384 11.17 -19.56 -0.73
C LYS A 384 9.65 -19.57 -0.85
N ASP A 385 9.02 -20.59 -0.27
CA ASP A 385 7.57 -20.70 -0.17
C ASP A 385 6.96 -19.51 0.58
N ALA A 386 7.57 -19.08 1.69
CA ALA A 386 7.11 -17.91 2.44
C ALA A 386 7.24 -16.60 1.63
N CYS A 387 8.31 -16.45 0.85
CA CYS A 387 8.52 -15.31 -0.05
C CYS A 387 7.41 -15.24 -1.11
N TYR A 388 7.19 -16.32 -1.86
CA TYR A 388 6.14 -16.40 -2.87
C TYR A 388 4.74 -16.25 -2.29
N PHE A 389 4.46 -16.87 -1.12
CA PHE A 389 3.19 -16.73 -0.43
C PHE A 389 2.89 -15.28 -0.05
N SER A 390 3.88 -14.58 0.52
CA SER A 390 3.73 -13.17 0.89
C SER A 390 3.44 -12.30 -0.33
N LEU A 391 4.18 -12.48 -1.43
CA LEU A 391 3.99 -11.69 -2.65
C LEU A 391 2.69 -12.03 -3.38
N GLY A 392 2.34 -13.31 -3.48
CA GLY A 392 1.10 -13.77 -4.08
C GLY A 392 -0.14 -13.19 -3.39
N ASN A 393 -0.11 -13.07 -2.05
CA ASN A 393 -1.21 -12.48 -1.29
C ASN A 393 -1.27 -10.94 -1.40
N VAL A 394 -0.13 -10.26 -1.46
CA VAL A 394 -0.08 -8.78 -1.55
C VAL A 394 -0.42 -8.31 -2.96
N LEU A 395 0.05 -9.01 -3.98
CA LEU A 395 -0.10 -8.64 -5.39
C LEU A 395 -1.28 -9.35 -6.07
N PHE A 396 -1.93 -10.28 -5.38
CA PHE A 396 -2.92 -11.20 -5.96
C PHE A 396 -2.38 -11.92 -7.21
N ASP A 397 -1.09 -12.23 -7.20
CA ASP A 397 -0.38 -12.86 -8.31
C ASP A 397 -0.45 -14.39 -8.20
N ALA A 398 -1.39 -15.00 -8.91
CA ALA A 398 -1.55 -16.45 -8.97
C ALA A 398 -0.29 -17.17 -9.49
N SER A 399 0.53 -16.52 -10.32
CA SER A 399 1.78 -17.12 -10.81
C SER A 399 2.83 -17.26 -9.71
N ALA A 400 2.78 -16.44 -8.65
CA ALA A 400 3.61 -16.64 -7.47
C ALA A 400 3.21 -17.92 -6.73
N CYS A 401 1.91 -18.19 -6.63
CA CYS A 401 1.37 -19.34 -5.89
C CYS A 401 1.80 -20.70 -6.48
N SER A 402 2.02 -20.77 -7.80
CA SER A 402 2.50 -21.99 -8.48
C SER A 402 3.96 -22.34 -8.13
N ASN A 403 4.72 -21.41 -7.56
CA ASN A 403 6.10 -21.61 -7.15
C ASN A 403 6.23 -22.05 -5.69
N ILE A 404 5.11 -22.22 -4.97
CA ILE A 404 5.07 -22.66 -3.57
C ILE A 404 5.00 -24.19 -3.54
N SER A 405 5.96 -24.83 -2.87
CA SER A 405 6.03 -26.29 -2.76
C SER A 405 5.08 -26.87 -1.70
N ASP A 406 4.83 -26.14 -0.61
CA ASP A 406 3.84 -26.49 0.40
C ASP A 406 2.42 -26.34 -0.16
N LEU A 407 1.73 -27.48 -0.32
CA LEU A 407 0.40 -27.54 -0.92
C LEU A 407 -0.62 -26.64 -0.19
N ASN A 408 -0.64 -26.66 1.15
CA ASN A 408 -1.62 -25.87 1.91
C ASN A 408 -1.38 -24.37 1.75
N LYS A 409 -0.11 -23.93 1.75
CA LYS A 409 0.26 -22.53 1.49
C LYS A 409 -0.06 -22.15 0.05
N SER A 410 0.22 -23.02 -0.92
CA SER A 410 -0.05 -22.77 -2.34
C SER A 410 -1.56 -22.58 -2.58
N GLU A 411 -2.39 -23.48 -2.07
CA GLU A 411 -3.84 -23.39 -2.22
C GLU A 411 -4.42 -22.16 -1.51
N THR A 412 -3.94 -21.83 -0.30
CA THR A 412 -4.32 -20.60 0.42
C THR A 412 -3.93 -19.34 -0.36
N CYS A 413 -2.76 -19.35 -1.01
CA CYS A 413 -2.32 -18.27 -1.88
C CYS A 413 -3.26 -18.10 -3.08
N TYR A 414 -3.61 -19.19 -3.77
CA TYR A 414 -4.56 -19.14 -4.89
C TYR A 414 -5.93 -18.62 -4.47
N MET A 415 -6.46 -19.06 -3.32
CA MET A 415 -7.72 -18.54 -2.78
C MET A 415 -7.68 -17.03 -2.59
N THR A 416 -6.58 -16.51 -2.03
CA THR A 416 -6.39 -15.07 -1.79
C THR A 416 -6.27 -14.31 -3.10
N ALA A 417 -5.50 -14.82 -4.06
CA ALA A 417 -5.35 -14.24 -5.38
C ALA A 417 -6.68 -14.20 -6.15
N ALA A 418 -7.43 -15.30 -6.15
CA ALA A 418 -8.74 -15.43 -6.78
C ALA A 418 -9.74 -14.43 -6.20
N ALA A 419 -9.80 -14.32 -4.86
CA ALA A 419 -10.68 -13.39 -4.18
C ALA A 419 -10.30 -11.92 -4.44
N GLY A 420 -9.00 -11.59 -4.41
CA GLY A 420 -8.52 -10.24 -4.67
C GLY A 420 -8.76 -9.77 -6.10
N LYS A 421 -8.61 -10.67 -7.08
CA LYS A 421 -8.91 -10.40 -8.50
C LYS A 421 -10.38 -10.58 -8.88
N LYS A 422 -11.18 -11.20 -8.01
CA LYS A 422 -12.56 -11.63 -8.29
C LYS A 422 -12.66 -12.52 -9.54
N ASP A 423 -11.68 -13.40 -9.71
CA ASP A 423 -11.53 -14.28 -10.87
C ASP A 423 -11.57 -15.74 -10.41
N ASP A 424 -12.69 -16.43 -10.69
CA ASP A 424 -12.92 -17.81 -10.26
C ASP A 424 -12.07 -18.82 -11.04
N SER A 425 -11.55 -18.45 -12.21
CA SER A 425 -10.67 -19.33 -13.00
C SER A 425 -9.35 -19.63 -12.28
N ILE A 426 -8.92 -18.76 -11.34
CA ILE A 426 -7.74 -19.00 -10.51
C ILE A 426 -7.95 -20.20 -9.57
N CYS A 427 -9.20 -20.46 -9.14
CA CYS A 427 -9.53 -21.57 -8.26
C CYS A 427 -9.25 -22.94 -8.89
N GLU A 428 -9.22 -23.05 -10.23
CA GLU A 428 -8.90 -24.27 -10.96
C GLU A 428 -7.47 -24.78 -10.67
N ASN A 429 -6.59 -23.94 -10.12
CA ASN A 429 -5.25 -24.32 -9.68
C ASN A 429 -5.24 -25.01 -8.29
N ILE A 430 -6.38 -25.11 -7.61
CA ILE A 430 -6.51 -25.74 -6.30
C ILE A 430 -6.90 -27.21 -6.49
N THR A 431 -6.03 -28.11 -6.07
CA THR A 431 -6.22 -29.56 -6.28
C THR A 431 -7.13 -30.19 -5.23
N THR A 432 -7.13 -29.68 -4.01
CA THR A 432 -7.97 -30.18 -2.92
C THR A 432 -9.39 -29.69 -3.12
N LYS A 433 -10.30 -30.62 -3.47
CA LYS A 433 -11.72 -30.34 -3.75
C LYS A 433 -12.40 -29.45 -2.69
N THR A 434 -12.13 -29.67 -1.40
CA THR A 434 -12.69 -28.84 -0.32
C THR A 434 -12.23 -27.38 -0.42
N ASN A 435 -10.95 -27.14 -0.66
CA ASN A 435 -10.40 -25.79 -0.79
C ASN A 435 -10.82 -25.14 -2.12
N HIS A 436 -10.93 -25.93 -3.19
CA HIS A 436 -11.45 -25.50 -4.48
C HIS A 436 -12.89 -24.99 -4.35
N ASP A 437 -13.78 -25.80 -3.77
CA ASP A 437 -15.19 -25.46 -3.56
C ASP A 437 -15.32 -24.21 -2.67
N ALA A 438 -14.48 -24.07 -1.64
CA ALA A 438 -14.43 -22.88 -0.80
C ALA A 438 -13.94 -21.64 -1.56
N CYS A 439 -12.93 -21.78 -2.42
CA CYS A 439 -12.40 -20.72 -3.27
C CYS A 439 -13.49 -20.18 -4.20
N VAL A 440 -14.09 -21.06 -5.00
CA VAL A 440 -15.12 -20.71 -5.98
C VAL A 440 -16.30 -20.02 -5.29
N SER A 441 -16.78 -20.58 -4.18
CA SER A 441 -17.88 -19.98 -3.42
C SER A 441 -17.55 -18.56 -2.93
N LYS A 442 -16.33 -18.36 -2.41
CA LYS A 442 -15.86 -17.05 -1.95
C LYS A 442 -15.78 -16.03 -3.09
N VAL A 443 -15.23 -16.42 -4.24
CA VAL A 443 -15.10 -15.54 -5.40
C VAL A 443 -16.45 -15.21 -6.01
N ALA A 444 -17.36 -16.19 -6.09
CA ALA A 444 -18.72 -15.99 -6.55
C ALA A 444 -19.41 -14.89 -5.73
N GLY A 445 -19.34 -14.96 -4.40
CA GLY A 445 -19.89 -13.93 -3.51
C GLY A 445 -19.29 -12.53 -3.70
N LEU A 446 -17.99 -12.42 -4.02
CA LEU A 446 -17.30 -11.13 -4.20
C LEU A 446 -17.52 -10.51 -5.59
N SER A 447 -17.72 -11.34 -6.60
CA SER A 447 -17.94 -10.95 -8.00
C SER A 447 -19.42 -10.79 -8.35
N GLY A 448 -20.32 -11.45 -7.60
CA GLY A 448 -21.72 -11.63 -7.99
C GLY A 448 -21.92 -12.65 -9.11
N ASN A 449 -20.88 -13.42 -9.48
CA ASN A 449 -20.94 -14.38 -10.56
C ASN A 449 -21.68 -15.66 -10.13
N THR A 450 -22.99 -15.71 -10.41
CA THR A 450 -23.83 -16.86 -10.02
C THR A 450 -23.50 -18.17 -10.74
N SER A 451 -22.89 -18.13 -11.93
CA SER A 451 -22.52 -19.35 -12.65
C SER A 451 -21.29 -20.02 -12.04
N ALA A 452 -20.46 -19.28 -11.29
CA ALA A 452 -19.33 -19.88 -10.57
C ALA A 452 -19.80 -20.94 -9.56
N CYS A 453 -20.96 -20.78 -8.91
CA CYS A 453 -21.49 -21.82 -8.03
C CYS A 453 -21.74 -23.16 -8.76
N GLU A 454 -21.91 -23.18 -10.09
CA GLU A 454 -22.12 -24.41 -10.86
C GLU A 454 -20.87 -25.29 -10.94
N SER A 455 -19.67 -24.72 -10.78
CA SER A 455 -18.41 -25.49 -10.72
C SER A 455 -18.11 -26.06 -9.33
N VAL A 456 -18.88 -25.69 -8.30
CA VAL A 456 -18.73 -26.26 -6.94
C VAL A 456 -19.24 -27.70 -6.92
N VAL A 457 -18.34 -28.64 -6.59
CA VAL A 457 -18.62 -30.07 -6.74
C VAL A 457 -19.32 -30.64 -5.51
N ASN A 458 -18.99 -30.19 -4.29
CA ASN A 458 -19.72 -30.54 -3.09
C ASN A 458 -21.10 -29.86 -3.08
N VAL A 459 -22.17 -30.66 -3.04
CA VAL A 459 -23.56 -30.16 -3.10
C VAL A 459 -23.87 -29.21 -1.95
N VAL A 460 -23.41 -29.50 -0.73
CA VAL A 460 -23.64 -28.63 0.44
C VAL A 460 -22.93 -27.29 0.27
N SER A 461 -21.68 -27.29 -0.17
CA SER A 461 -20.92 -26.05 -0.44
C SER A 461 -21.51 -25.25 -1.60
N ARG A 462 -22.02 -25.93 -2.63
CA ARG A 462 -22.71 -25.29 -3.77
C ARG A 462 -24.01 -24.63 -3.35
N ASP A 463 -24.79 -25.33 -2.55
CA ASP A 463 -26.04 -24.83 -2.00
C ASP A 463 -25.79 -23.63 -1.09
N GLN A 464 -24.72 -23.65 -0.30
CA GLN A 464 -24.28 -22.49 0.49
C GLN A 464 -23.87 -21.32 -0.41
N CYS A 465 -23.10 -21.57 -1.48
CA CYS A 465 -22.70 -20.55 -2.46
C CYS A 465 -23.93 -19.81 -3.05
N TYR A 466 -24.94 -20.57 -3.50
CA TYR A 466 -26.18 -19.98 -3.99
C TYR A 466 -26.94 -19.21 -2.93
N SER A 467 -26.98 -19.72 -1.70
CA SER A 467 -27.65 -19.06 -0.58
C SER A 467 -27.01 -17.69 -0.27
N ASP A 468 -25.68 -17.66 -0.12
CA ASP A 468 -24.93 -16.44 0.17
C ASP A 468 -25.08 -15.39 -0.95
N LEU A 469 -25.08 -15.84 -2.21
CA LEU A 469 -25.35 -14.97 -3.35
C LEU A 469 -26.79 -14.47 -3.40
N ALA A 470 -27.77 -15.34 -3.12
CA ALA A 470 -29.17 -14.96 -3.07
C ALA A 470 -29.39 -13.83 -2.06
N ILE A 471 -28.79 -13.96 -0.88
CA ILE A 471 -28.85 -13.00 0.21
C ILE A 471 -28.15 -11.69 -0.15
N SER A 472 -26.89 -11.76 -0.60
CA SER A 472 -26.08 -10.56 -0.91
C SER A 472 -26.62 -9.77 -2.10
N LEU A 473 -27.13 -10.45 -3.14
CA LEU A 473 -27.71 -9.81 -4.33
C LEU A 473 -29.21 -9.53 -4.19
N LYS A 474 -29.84 -9.99 -3.09
CA LYS A 474 -31.30 -9.95 -2.87
C LYS A 474 -32.11 -10.61 -4.01
N GLN A 475 -31.61 -11.71 -4.55
CA GLN A 475 -32.20 -12.43 -5.69
C GLN A 475 -32.82 -13.77 -5.29
N LYS A 476 -34.15 -13.80 -5.11
CA LYS A 476 -34.90 -15.01 -4.71
C LYS A 476 -34.71 -16.23 -5.62
N VAL A 477 -34.51 -16.00 -6.92
CA VAL A 477 -34.30 -17.09 -7.90
C VAL A 477 -33.07 -17.94 -7.59
N LEU A 478 -32.11 -17.42 -6.81
CA LEU A 478 -30.91 -18.16 -6.41
C LEU A 478 -31.18 -19.12 -5.25
N CYS A 479 -32.00 -18.74 -4.25
CA CYS A 479 -32.45 -19.69 -3.22
C CYS A 479 -33.25 -20.86 -3.85
N ASP A 480 -33.91 -20.64 -4.98
CA ASP A 480 -34.64 -21.71 -5.67
C ASP A 480 -33.69 -22.80 -6.22
N LYS A 481 -32.44 -22.42 -6.57
CA LYS A 481 -31.38 -23.34 -7.02
C LYS A 481 -30.80 -24.20 -5.89
N VAL A 482 -31.00 -23.83 -4.62
CA VAL A 482 -30.54 -24.59 -3.44
C VAL A 482 -31.33 -25.89 -3.31
N ILE A 483 -30.63 -27.02 -3.19
CA ILE A 483 -31.24 -28.36 -3.09
C ILE A 483 -31.39 -28.79 -1.63
N ASN A 484 -30.34 -28.61 -0.83
CA ASN A 484 -30.30 -28.95 0.58
C ASN A 484 -31.31 -28.09 1.35
N LYS A 485 -32.29 -28.75 1.98
CA LYS A 485 -33.39 -28.10 2.68
C LYS A 485 -32.92 -27.29 3.88
N ASP A 486 -31.91 -27.77 4.60
CA ASP A 486 -31.36 -27.11 5.78
C ASP A 486 -30.68 -25.78 5.44
N ILE A 487 -30.27 -25.59 4.17
CA ILE A 487 -29.71 -24.34 3.65
C ILE A 487 -30.80 -23.52 2.94
N LYS A 488 -31.69 -24.18 2.20
CA LYS A 488 -32.73 -23.54 1.39
C LYS A 488 -33.75 -22.79 2.23
N GLU A 489 -34.24 -23.40 3.30
CA GLU A 489 -35.28 -22.79 4.13
C GLU A 489 -34.78 -21.49 4.79
N PRO A 490 -33.59 -21.45 5.46
CA PRO A 490 -33.03 -20.19 5.96
C PRO A 490 -32.83 -19.12 4.88
N CYS A 491 -32.40 -19.51 3.68
CA CYS A 491 -32.27 -18.60 2.53
C CYS A 491 -33.61 -17.93 2.18
N ILE A 492 -34.68 -18.74 2.10
CA ILE A 492 -36.03 -18.26 1.82
C ILE A 492 -36.53 -17.32 2.91
N VAL A 493 -36.39 -17.71 4.18
CA VAL A 493 -36.82 -16.90 5.33
C VAL A 493 -36.14 -15.54 5.33
N PHE A 494 -34.81 -15.53 5.17
CA PHE A 494 -34.04 -14.30 5.16
C PHE A 494 -34.49 -13.35 4.03
N LEU A 495 -34.60 -13.86 2.80
CA LEU A 495 -35.02 -13.04 1.66
C LEU A 495 -36.48 -12.61 1.72
N ALA A 496 -37.39 -13.45 2.21
CA ALA A 496 -38.80 -13.09 2.38
C ALA A 496 -38.94 -11.88 3.32
N LYS A 497 -38.13 -11.84 4.39
CA LYS A 497 -38.07 -10.73 5.34
C LYS A 497 -37.45 -9.48 4.73
N GLU A 498 -36.27 -9.60 4.12
CA GLU A 498 -35.57 -8.46 3.51
C GLU A 498 -36.34 -7.83 2.34
N LEU A 499 -37.12 -8.63 1.60
CA LEU A 499 -37.91 -8.17 0.45
C LEU A 499 -39.36 -7.84 0.80
N ALA A 500 -39.78 -8.02 2.06
CA ALA A 500 -41.19 -7.89 2.46
C ALA A 500 -42.16 -8.74 1.62
N ASP A 501 -41.71 -9.93 1.19
CA ASP A 501 -42.45 -10.84 0.28
C ASP A 501 -42.86 -12.11 1.04
N TRP A 502 -43.94 -12.05 1.82
CA TRP A 502 -44.44 -13.19 2.60
C TRP A 502 -44.86 -14.36 1.70
N GLN A 503 -45.23 -14.10 0.44
CA GLN A 503 -45.58 -15.15 -0.51
C GLN A 503 -44.38 -16.06 -0.77
N TYR A 504 -43.16 -15.55 -0.63
CA TYR A 504 -41.96 -16.35 -0.79
C TYR A 504 -41.81 -17.43 0.28
N CYS A 505 -42.31 -17.21 1.50
CA CYS A 505 -42.36 -18.23 2.55
C CYS A 505 -43.15 -19.48 2.14
N THR A 506 -44.09 -19.37 1.18
CA THR A 506 -44.88 -20.52 0.71
C THR A 506 -44.07 -21.57 -0.04
N LYS A 507 -42.80 -21.29 -0.36
CA LYS A 507 -41.87 -22.26 -0.93
C LYS A 507 -41.27 -23.23 0.11
N ILE A 508 -41.49 -22.99 1.41
CA ILE A 508 -41.10 -23.91 2.48
C ILE A 508 -42.18 -25.00 2.58
N ILE A 509 -41.91 -26.18 2.02
CA ILE A 509 -42.90 -27.28 1.94
C ILE A 509 -42.64 -28.36 3.02
N THR A 510 -41.39 -28.47 3.46
CA THR A 510 -40.94 -29.63 4.24
C THR A 510 -41.17 -29.49 5.74
N ASN A 511 -41.22 -28.26 6.25
CA ASN A 511 -41.55 -27.98 7.63
C ASN A 511 -42.60 -26.86 7.68
N LEU A 512 -43.86 -27.22 7.93
CA LEU A 512 -44.96 -26.27 8.01
C LEU A 512 -44.78 -25.27 9.15
N VAL A 513 -44.12 -25.65 10.25
CA VAL A 513 -43.83 -24.74 11.37
C VAL A 513 -42.88 -23.63 10.89
N ASN A 514 -41.77 -24.00 10.23
CA ASN A 514 -40.84 -23.02 9.65
C ASN A 514 -41.52 -22.11 8.61
N GLN A 515 -42.49 -22.64 7.85
CA GLN A 515 -43.29 -21.85 6.92
C GLN A 515 -44.14 -20.79 7.65
N TYR A 516 -44.82 -21.18 8.73
CA TYR A 516 -45.68 -20.27 9.50
C TYR A 516 -44.87 -19.22 10.26
N ASP A 517 -43.73 -19.62 10.82
CA ASP A 517 -42.77 -18.70 11.45
C ASP A 517 -42.26 -17.68 10.45
N CYS A 518 -41.89 -18.12 9.24
CA CYS A 518 -41.49 -17.22 8.16
C CYS A 518 -42.57 -16.19 7.83
N ILE A 519 -43.82 -16.64 7.60
CA ILE A 519 -44.94 -15.73 7.28
C ILE A 519 -45.16 -14.74 8.41
N THR A 520 -45.10 -15.21 9.65
CA THR A 520 -45.28 -14.40 10.86
C THR A 520 -44.19 -13.34 11.01
N ASP A 521 -42.93 -13.72 10.83
CA ASP A 521 -41.79 -12.81 10.91
C ASP A 521 -41.84 -11.72 9.84
N VAL A 522 -42.23 -12.08 8.60
CA VAL A 522 -42.43 -11.10 7.52
C VAL A 522 -43.61 -10.17 7.85
N ALA A 523 -44.74 -10.71 8.32
CA ALA A 523 -45.91 -9.92 8.70
C ALA A 523 -45.59 -8.91 9.82
N GLU A 524 -44.82 -9.34 10.83
CA GLU A 524 -44.42 -8.50 11.96
C GLU A 524 -43.49 -7.36 11.51
N VAL A 525 -42.47 -7.64 10.70
CA VAL A 525 -41.52 -6.62 10.24
C VAL A 525 -42.15 -5.62 9.27
N THR A 526 -43.06 -6.10 8.42
CA THR A 526 -43.69 -5.28 7.37
C THR A 526 -45.01 -4.64 7.83
N LEU A 527 -45.51 -5.03 8.99
CA LEU A 527 -46.83 -4.68 9.51
C LEU A 527 -47.98 -5.08 8.56
N GLN A 528 -47.74 -6.05 7.66
CA GLN A 528 -48.72 -6.55 6.70
C GLN A 528 -49.56 -7.67 7.31
N ILE A 529 -50.57 -7.32 8.10
CA ILE A 529 -51.50 -8.27 8.72
C ILE A 529 -52.15 -9.26 7.73
N ALA A 530 -52.36 -8.86 6.48
CA ALA A 530 -52.97 -9.72 5.48
C ALA A 530 -52.16 -11.02 5.25
N ALA A 531 -50.85 -11.01 5.50
CA ALA A 531 -50.01 -12.20 5.42
C ALA A 531 -50.45 -13.30 6.40
N CYS A 532 -50.87 -12.92 7.61
CA CYS A 532 -51.33 -13.88 8.63
C CYS A 532 -52.57 -14.69 8.19
N GLN A 533 -53.35 -14.21 7.21
CA GLN A 533 -54.51 -14.94 6.70
C GLN A 533 -54.13 -16.24 5.99
N TYR A 534 -52.89 -16.35 5.52
CA TYR A 534 -52.38 -17.49 4.75
C TYR A 534 -51.81 -18.61 5.63
N ILE A 535 -51.81 -18.45 6.96
CA ILE A 535 -51.46 -19.52 7.91
C ILE A 535 -52.70 -20.42 8.13
N PRO A 536 -52.68 -21.71 7.73
CA PRO A 536 -53.83 -22.60 7.86
C PRO A 536 -54.10 -23.03 9.32
N ALA A 537 -53.03 -23.24 10.10
CA ALA A 537 -53.11 -23.62 11.51
C ALA A 537 -53.67 -22.46 12.33
N GLN A 538 -54.79 -22.69 13.02
CA GLN A 538 -55.51 -21.62 13.72
C GLN A 538 -54.70 -21.02 14.87
N GLU A 539 -53.95 -21.83 15.60
CA GLU A 539 -53.07 -21.38 16.69
C GLU A 539 -52.01 -20.38 16.18
N GLU A 540 -51.22 -20.82 15.22
CA GLU A 540 -50.14 -20.03 14.61
C GLU A 540 -50.65 -18.79 13.90
N LYS A 541 -51.84 -18.89 13.30
CA LYS A 541 -52.55 -17.74 12.75
C LYS A 541 -52.86 -16.74 13.86
N GLY A 542 -53.43 -17.17 14.98
CA GLY A 542 -53.68 -16.31 16.13
C GLY A 542 -52.42 -15.60 16.64
N LEU A 543 -51.33 -16.35 16.80
CA LEU A 543 -50.02 -15.83 17.20
C LEU A 543 -49.47 -14.78 16.23
N CYS A 544 -49.61 -14.99 14.92
CA CYS A 544 -49.19 -14.03 13.91
C CYS A 544 -49.92 -12.68 14.06
N TYR A 545 -51.24 -12.70 14.19
CA TYR A 545 -52.04 -11.49 14.39
C TYR A 545 -51.63 -10.76 15.67
N ALA A 546 -51.38 -11.49 16.76
CA ALA A 546 -50.99 -10.92 18.04
C ALA A 546 -49.63 -10.22 17.96
N ARG A 547 -48.62 -10.87 17.36
CA ARG A 547 -47.27 -10.29 17.17
C ARG A 547 -47.33 -8.99 16.35
N VAL A 548 -48.10 -8.98 15.25
CA VAL A 548 -48.31 -7.76 14.45
C VAL A 548 -49.06 -6.69 15.24
N GLY A 549 -50.12 -7.05 15.96
CA GLY A 549 -50.92 -6.15 16.79
C GLY A 549 -50.14 -5.42 17.86
N PHE A 550 -49.26 -6.16 18.51
CA PHE A 550 -48.35 -5.66 19.53
C PHE A 550 -47.40 -4.59 18.97
N LYS A 551 -46.98 -4.71 17.70
CA LYS A 551 -46.12 -3.71 17.02
C LYS A 551 -46.87 -2.47 16.51
N ILE A 552 -48.16 -2.57 16.17
CA ILE A 552 -48.99 -1.45 15.64
C ILE A 552 -49.74 -0.69 16.77
N PRO A 553 -49.31 -0.85 18.03
CA PRO A 553 -50.15 -0.74 19.24
C PRO A 553 -51.68 -0.77 19.02
N ASN A 554 -52.17 -1.71 18.20
CA ASN A 554 -53.59 -1.83 17.91
C ASN A 554 -54.11 -3.14 18.49
N LEU A 555 -54.55 -3.09 19.74
CA LEU A 555 -55.05 -4.28 20.44
C LEU A 555 -56.33 -4.82 19.80
N THR A 556 -57.09 -3.99 19.07
CA THR A 556 -58.31 -4.45 18.37
C THR A 556 -58.04 -5.36 17.18
N ILE A 557 -56.76 -5.59 16.83
CA ILE A 557 -56.36 -6.40 15.69
C ILE A 557 -56.89 -7.84 15.77
N CYS A 558 -57.02 -8.39 16.98
CA CYS A 558 -57.52 -9.75 17.17
C CYS A 558 -58.97 -9.90 16.72
N ASN A 559 -59.76 -8.82 16.70
CA ASN A 559 -61.13 -8.83 16.15
C ASN A 559 -61.16 -9.03 14.62
N THR A 560 -60.02 -8.83 13.95
CA THR A 560 -59.89 -9.01 12.49
C THR A 560 -59.47 -10.43 12.11
N VAL A 561 -59.20 -11.30 13.09
CA VAL A 561 -58.93 -12.73 12.85
C VAL A 561 -60.20 -13.38 12.31
N PRO A 562 -60.20 -13.93 11.08
CA PRO A 562 -61.39 -14.53 10.50
C PRO A 562 -61.86 -15.72 11.32
N LEU A 563 -63.14 -15.71 11.70
CA LEU A 563 -63.80 -16.87 12.31
C LEU A 563 -64.01 -17.92 11.23
N LYS A 564 -63.45 -19.12 11.41
CA LYS A 564 -63.64 -20.22 10.46
C LYS A 564 -64.91 -20.98 10.86
N ALA A 565 -65.81 -21.20 9.91
CA ALA A 565 -66.93 -22.12 10.10
C ALA A 565 -66.36 -23.54 10.17
N ILE A 566 -66.36 -24.13 11.36
CA ILE A 566 -66.00 -25.52 11.62
C ILE A 566 -67.19 -26.11 12.38
N ASP A 567 -67.43 -27.42 12.24
CA ASP A 567 -68.58 -28.13 12.83
C ASP A 567 -68.61 -28.10 14.38
N ASP A 568 -67.54 -27.59 15.01
CA ASP A 568 -67.44 -27.29 16.44
C ASP A 568 -67.36 -25.77 16.67
N ALA A 569 -68.37 -25.21 17.35
CA ALA A 569 -68.47 -23.80 17.71
C ALA A 569 -67.29 -23.28 18.54
N ASN A 570 -66.62 -24.13 19.33
CA ASN A 570 -65.47 -23.75 20.15
C ASN A 570 -64.19 -23.59 19.30
N SER A 571 -64.06 -24.36 18.22
CA SER A 571 -62.90 -24.28 17.32
C SER A 571 -62.94 -23.06 16.38
N ALA A 572 -64.12 -22.47 16.17
CA ALA A 572 -64.32 -21.30 15.31
C ALA A 572 -63.62 -20.03 15.83
N HIS A 573 -63.42 -19.94 17.15
CA HIS A 573 -62.82 -18.79 17.85
C HIS A 573 -61.35 -18.99 18.21
N PHE A 574 -60.80 -20.19 18.03
CA PHE A 574 -59.49 -20.57 18.56
C PHE A 574 -58.36 -19.60 18.18
N ALA A 575 -58.21 -19.26 16.90
CA ALA A 575 -57.19 -18.30 16.46
C ALA A 575 -57.35 -16.91 17.10
N ARG A 576 -58.59 -16.45 17.29
CA ARG A 576 -58.88 -15.15 17.90
C ARG A 576 -58.57 -15.18 19.40
N ASP A 577 -58.94 -16.26 20.05
CA ASP A 577 -58.71 -16.50 21.48
C ASP A 577 -57.21 -16.60 21.78
N THR A 578 -56.44 -17.33 20.96
CA THR A 578 -54.96 -17.36 21.02
C THR A 578 -54.35 -15.96 20.86
N CYS A 579 -54.90 -15.14 19.95
CA CYS A 579 -54.43 -13.78 19.72
C CYS A 579 -54.60 -12.90 20.96
N TRP A 580 -55.79 -12.92 21.57
CA TRP A 580 -56.10 -12.16 22.79
C TRP A 580 -55.28 -12.64 23.99
N ASN A 581 -55.14 -13.96 24.16
CA ASN A 581 -54.33 -14.54 25.23
C ASN A 581 -52.87 -14.07 25.14
N TYR A 582 -52.26 -14.12 23.95
CA TYR A 582 -50.89 -13.65 23.74
C TYR A 582 -50.73 -12.15 24.01
N LEU A 583 -51.69 -11.32 23.58
CA LEU A 583 -51.66 -9.89 23.86
C LEU A 583 -51.79 -9.60 25.36
N ALA A 584 -52.68 -10.29 26.08
CA ALA A 584 -52.87 -10.15 27.52
C ALA A 584 -51.57 -10.42 28.29
N ASP A 585 -50.88 -11.52 27.97
CA ASP A 585 -49.58 -11.89 28.54
C ASP A 585 -48.51 -10.82 28.24
N LYS A 586 -48.34 -10.44 26.97
CA LYS A 586 -47.25 -9.52 26.58
C LYS A 586 -47.48 -8.07 26.99
N SER A 587 -48.72 -7.62 27.14
CA SER A 587 -49.04 -6.26 27.59
C SER A 587 -49.25 -6.14 29.10
N ASN A 588 -49.22 -7.24 29.86
CA ASN A 588 -49.67 -7.30 31.26
C ASN A 588 -51.09 -6.69 31.44
N GLY A 589 -51.99 -6.97 30.48
CA GLY A 589 -53.34 -6.41 30.45
C GLY A 589 -54.39 -7.50 30.68
N PRO A 590 -54.71 -7.86 31.93
CA PRO A 590 -55.67 -8.94 32.23
C PRO A 590 -57.08 -8.65 31.68
N GLU A 591 -57.43 -7.37 31.50
CA GLU A 591 -58.70 -6.96 30.86
C GLU A 591 -58.83 -7.44 29.40
N LEU A 592 -57.71 -7.81 28.75
CA LEU A 592 -57.76 -8.35 27.40
C LEU A 592 -58.30 -9.79 27.38
N CYS A 593 -58.20 -10.53 28.49
CA CYS A 593 -58.75 -11.88 28.64
C CYS A 593 -60.29 -11.90 28.52
N ASP A 594 -60.98 -10.79 28.81
CA ASP A 594 -62.44 -10.67 28.65
C ASP A 594 -62.91 -10.85 27.20
N ASN A 595 -62.01 -10.69 26.21
CA ASN A 595 -62.30 -10.87 24.80
C ASN A 595 -62.14 -12.33 24.31
N ILE A 596 -61.69 -13.24 25.17
CA ILE A 596 -61.51 -14.67 24.87
C ILE A 596 -62.86 -15.38 24.99
N TYR A 597 -63.27 -16.09 23.93
CA TYR A 597 -64.57 -16.79 23.88
C TYR A 597 -64.52 -18.17 24.55
N ASN A 598 -63.46 -18.94 24.30
CA ASN A 598 -63.24 -20.22 24.95
C ASN A 598 -63.02 -20.03 26.46
N THR A 599 -63.89 -20.64 27.27
CA THR A 599 -63.89 -20.48 28.73
C THR A 599 -62.60 -20.99 29.36
N ASP A 600 -62.06 -22.10 28.86
CA ASP A 600 -60.87 -22.73 29.42
C ASP A 600 -59.64 -21.85 29.20
N ILE A 601 -59.47 -21.33 27.97
CA ILE A 601 -58.36 -20.41 27.64
C ILE A 601 -58.51 -19.10 28.43
N ARG A 602 -59.74 -18.60 28.62
CA ARG A 602 -60.00 -17.38 29.37
C ARG A 602 -59.66 -17.53 30.86
N GLU A 603 -60.00 -18.67 31.45
CA GLU A 603 -59.65 -19.00 32.84
C GLU A 603 -58.14 -19.12 33.02
N ASP A 604 -57.41 -19.71 32.06
CA ASP A 604 -55.94 -19.79 32.09
C ASP A 604 -55.25 -18.43 31.87
N CYS A 605 -55.92 -17.49 31.18
CA CYS A 605 -55.41 -16.13 30.90
C CYS A 605 -55.52 -15.19 32.12
N SER A 606 -56.55 -15.38 32.96
CA SER A 606 -56.95 -14.47 34.05
C SER A 606 -56.22 -14.77 35.37
#